data_AF-A0A2E3Z997-F1
#
_entry.id   AF-A0A2E3Z997-F1
#
_cell.length_a   1.000
_cell.length_b   1.000
_cell.length_c   1.000
_cell.angle_alpha   90.00
_cell.angle_beta   90.00
_cell.angle_gamma   90.00
#
_symmetry.space_group_name_H-M   'P 1'
#
loop_
_entity.id
_entity.type
_entity.pdbx_description
1 polymer ?
#
loop_
_entity_poly.entity_id
_entity_poly.type
_entity_poly.pdbx_seq_one_letter_code
_entity_poly.pdbx_strand_id
1 'polypeptide(L)'
;MFFSFDGIDGVGKTTQMQLFCQWLEQTGHEVVTCRDPGSTPLGEKVRELLLNSGAETPISARCEMLLYMAARAQLVEQVIAPALASEKTVVSDRYLLANVVYQGYAGGLDVASVRAVGAIATEDLVPHCTFVLDMSPTEAR
;
A
#
# COMPACT_ATOMS: atom_id res chain seq x y z
N MET A 1 13.39 -0.47 9.68
CA MET A 1 13.36 0.20 8.35
C MET A 1 12.01 -0.05 7.69
N PHE A 2 11.56 0.82 6.77
CA PHE A 2 10.27 0.66 6.08
C PHE A 2 10.44 0.82 4.57
N PHE A 3 10.05 -0.20 3.81
CA PHE A 3 10.08 -0.23 2.35
C PHE A 3 8.69 -0.50 1.78
N SER A 4 8.43 0.01 0.59
CA SER A 4 7.20 -0.29 -0.16
C SER A 4 7.50 -0.63 -1.61
N PHE A 5 6.71 -1.52 -2.20
CA PHE A 5 6.75 -1.85 -3.62
C PHE A 5 5.50 -1.32 -4.32
N ASP A 6 5.67 -0.64 -5.44
CA ASP A 6 4.59 -0.12 -6.27
C ASP A 6 4.83 -0.46 -7.76
N GLY A 7 3.82 -0.22 -8.59
CA GLY A 7 3.79 -0.57 -10.00
C GLY A 7 2.44 -1.12 -10.43
N ILE A 8 2.24 -1.25 -11.74
CA ILE A 8 1.00 -1.81 -12.30
C ILE A 8 0.86 -3.31 -11.97
N ASP A 9 -0.32 -3.87 -12.14
CA ASP A 9 -0.52 -5.31 -11.96
C ASP A 9 0.18 -6.08 -13.08
N GLY A 10 0.72 -7.27 -12.77
CA GLY A 10 1.50 -8.08 -13.71
C GLY A 10 2.96 -7.66 -13.92
N VAL A 11 3.46 -6.61 -13.24
CA VAL A 11 4.86 -6.15 -13.39
C VAL A 11 5.89 -6.97 -12.58
N GLY A 12 5.44 -7.99 -11.85
CA GLY A 12 6.32 -8.83 -11.02
C GLY A 12 6.61 -8.30 -9.60
N LYS A 13 5.76 -7.41 -9.07
CA LYS A 13 5.87 -6.88 -7.68
C LYS A 13 6.05 -7.99 -6.65
N THR A 14 5.18 -9.00 -6.68
CA THR A 14 5.20 -10.12 -5.74
C THR A 14 6.55 -10.85 -5.76
N THR A 15 7.07 -11.14 -6.96
CA THR A 15 8.37 -11.82 -7.11
C THR A 15 9.51 -10.98 -6.55
N GLN A 16 9.59 -9.70 -6.94
CA GLN A 16 10.69 -8.83 -6.48
C GLN A 16 10.62 -8.58 -4.97
N MET A 17 9.42 -8.40 -4.44
CA MET A 17 9.22 -8.22 -3.00
C MET A 17 9.65 -9.48 -2.22
N GLN A 18 9.33 -10.69 -2.71
CA GLN A 18 9.75 -11.94 -2.08
C GLN A 18 11.27 -12.11 -2.09
N LEU A 19 11.93 -11.84 -3.22
CA LEU A 19 13.39 -11.89 -3.33
C LEU A 19 14.06 -10.88 -2.39
N PHE A 20 13.51 -9.68 -2.30
CA PHE A 20 14.02 -8.64 -1.40
C PHE A 20 13.87 -9.03 0.07
N CYS A 21 12.70 -9.56 0.47
CA CYS A 21 12.49 -10.06 1.84
C CYS A 21 13.46 -11.19 2.19
N GLN A 22 13.65 -12.15 1.27
CA GLN A 22 14.60 -13.25 1.47
C GLN A 22 16.03 -12.73 1.64
N TRP A 23 16.44 -11.76 0.83
CA TRP A 23 17.77 -11.14 0.95
C TRP A 23 17.95 -10.39 2.28
N LEU A 24 16.93 -9.67 2.76
CA LEU A 24 16.95 -9.00 4.07
C LEU A 24 17.09 -10.02 5.21
N GLU A 25 16.34 -11.12 5.18
CA GLU A 25 16.42 -12.18 6.18
C GLU A 25 17.81 -12.84 6.20
N GLN A 26 18.37 -13.12 5.02
CA GLN A 26 19.73 -13.69 4.87
C GLN A 26 20.82 -12.75 5.38
N THR A 27 20.57 -11.45 5.41
CA THR A 27 21.48 -10.43 5.94
C THR A 27 21.23 -10.09 7.41
N GLY A 28 20.34 -10.83 8.08
CA GLY A 28 20.14 -10.76 9.53
C GLY A 28 19.01 -9.83 9.99
N HIS A 29 18.15 -9.35 9.07
CA HIS A 29 17.00 -8.54 9.43
C HIS A 29 15.78 -9.40 9.77
N GLU A 30 15.07 -9.07 10.85
CA GLU A 30 13.70 -9.54 11.04
C GLU A 30 12.74 -8.77 10.12
N VAL A 31 12.01 -9.48 9.26
CA VAL A 31 11.13 -8.87 8.25
C VAL A 31 9.67 -9.09 8.60
N VAL A 32 8.88 -8.00 8.54
CA VAL A 32 7.42 -8.02 8.60
C VAL A 32 6.89 -7.61 7.24
N THR A 33 6.11 -8.49 6.61
CA THR A 33 5.48 -8.20 5.32
C THR A 33 4.02 -7.81 5.51
N CYS A 34 3.55 -6.85 4.72
CA CYS A 34 2.15 -6.47 4.69
C CYS A 34 1.71 -6.03 3.30
N ARG A 35 0.41 -5.84 3.11
CA ARG A 35 -0.20 -5.33 1.88
C ARG A 35 -1.23 -4.27 2.22
N ASP A 36 -1.27 -3.23 1.40
CA ASP A 36 -2.21 -2.14 1.54
C ASP A 36 -3.10 -2.02 0.29
N PRO A 37 -4.44 -2.13 0.43
CA PRO A 37 -5.22 -2.36 1.64
C PRO A 37 -5.21 -3.85 2.02
N GLY A 38 -5.25 -4.12 3.33
CA GLY A 38 -5.25 -5.46 3.88
C GLY A 38 -4.43 -5.59 5.16
N SER A 39 -3.97 -6.81 5.43
CA SER A 39 -3.03 -7.19 6.51
C SER A 39 -3.51 -6.90 7.94
N THR A 40 -4.78 -6.53 8.11
CA THR A 40 -5.50 -6.48 9.40
C THR A 40 -6.94 -7.01 9.19
N PRO A 41 -7.63 -7.49 10.23
CA PRO A 41 -9.01 -7.97 10.08
C PRO A 41 -9.96 -6.92 9.47
N LEU A 42 -9.84 -5.65 9.89
CA LEU A 42 -10.60 -4.54 9.30
C LEU A 42 -10.12 -4.24 7.88
N GLY A 43 -8.80 -4.18 7.65
CA GLY A 43 -8.23 -3.91 6.34
C GLY A 43 -8.64 -4.92 5.28
N GLU A 44 -8.74 -6.20 5.63
CA GLU A 44 -9.24 -7.25 4.72
C GLU A 44 -10.73 -7.08 4.42
N LYS A 45 -11.54 -6.65 5.40
CA LYS A 45 -12.97 -6.35 5.16
C LYS A 45 -13.16 -5.13 4.25
N VAL A 46 -12.36 -4.08 4.45
CA VAL A 46 -12.37 -2.91 3.57
C VAL A 46 -11.89 -3.27 2.16
N ARG A 47 -10.84 -4.10 2.06
CA ARG A 47 -10.35 -4.62 0.78
C ARG A 47 -11.44 -5.39 0.04
N GLU A 48 -12.19 -6.24 0.73
CA GLU A 48 -13.31 -6.97 0.15
C GLU A 48 -14.36 -6.02 -0.47
N LEU A 49 -14.71 -4.93 0.23
CA LEU A 49 -15.62 -3.92 -0.30
C LEU A 49 -15.07 -3.21 -1.55
N LEU A 50 -13.77 -2.88 -1.54
CA LEU A 50 -13.11 -2.21 -2.67
C LEU A 50 -13.05 -3.12 -3.91
N LEU A 51 -12.66 -4.39 -3.74
CA LEU A 51 -12.54 -5.35 -4.83
C LEU A 51 -13.89 -5.80 -5.40
N ASN A 52 -14.94 -5.80 -4.58
CA ASN A 52 -16.29 -6.15 -5.01
C ASN A 52 -17.11 -4.93 -5.48
N SER A 53 -16.48 -3.76 -5.59
CA SER A 53 -17.13 -2.58 -6.15
C SER A 53 -17.41 -2.80 -7.64
N GLY A 54 -18.60 -2.39 -8.09
CA GLY A 54 -19.10 -2.69 -9.43
C GLY A 54 -20.39 -1.94 -9.73
N ALA A 55 -21.06 -2.28 -10.83
CA ALA A 55 -22.26 -1.56 -11.28
C ALA A 55 -23.39 -1.53 -10.23
N GLU A 56 -23.53 -2.61 -9.45
CA GLU A 56 -24.56 -2.75 -8.41
C GLU A 56 -24.21 -1.99 -7.11
N THR A 57 -22.94 -1.64 -6.89
CA THR A 57 -22.49 -0.89 -5.71
C THR A 57 -21.35 0.04 -6.11
N PRO A 58 -21.67 1.12 -6.85
CA PRO A 58 -20.66 2.05 -7.32
C PRO A 58 -20.09 2.83 -6.14
N ILE A 59 -18.77 2.90 -6.07
CA ILE A 59 -18.06 3.70 -5.07
C ILE A 59 -17.56 4.98 -5.76
N SER A 60 -17.97 6.14 -5.28
CA SER A 60 -17.43 7.41 -5.77
C SER A 60 -15.93 7.53 -5.42
N ALA A 61 -15.14 8.20 -6.27
CA ALA A 61 -13.69 8.31 -6.09
C ALA A 61 -13.25 8.80 -4.69
N ARG A 62 -13.97 9.77 -4.12
CA ARG A 62 -13.69 10.26 -2.75
C ARG A 62 -13.98 9.20 -1.68
N CYS A 63 -15.06 8.43 -1.83
CA CYS A 63 -15.38 7.34 -0.91
C CYS A 63 -14.32 6.24 -1.00
N GLU A 64 -13.94 5.88 -2.22
CA GLU A 64 -12.89 4.88 -2.47
C GLU A 64 -11.57 5.28 -1.79
N MET A 65 -11.11 6.52 -2.03
CA MET A 65 -9.94 7.08 -1.37
C MET A 65 -10.04 6.95 0.16
N LEU A 66 -11.16 7.35 0.78
CA LEU A 66 -11.34 7.29 2.23
C LEU A 66 -11.33 5.85 2.76
N LEU A 67 -11.85 4.88 2.02
CA LEU A 67 -11.79 3.47 2.39
C LEU A 67 -10.35 2.96 2.40
N TYR A 68 -9.55 3.25 1.36
CA TYR A 68 -8.11 2.95 1.38
C TYR A 68 -7.41 3.59 2.59
N MET A 69 -7.73 4.85 2.89
CA MET A 69 -7.13 5.57 4.03
C MET A 69 -7.53 4.96 5.38
N ALA A 70 -8.78 4.51 5.54
CA ALA A 70 -9.25 3.83 6.75
C ALA A 70 -8.53 2.48 6.95
N ALA A 71 -8.39 1.68 5.88
CA ALA A 71 -7.64 0.43 5.93
C ALA A 71 -6.16 0.67 6.28
N ARG A 72 -5.55 1.70 5.68
CA ARG A 72 -4.15 2.07 5.94
C ARG A 72 -3.91 2.55 7.37
N ALA A 73 -4.80 3.38 7.92
CA ALA A 73 -4.68 3.83 9.30
C ALA A 73 -4.64 2.65 10.27
N GLN A 74 -5.53 1.67 10.06
CA GLN A 74 -5.53 0.45 10.86
C GLN A 74 -4.25 -0.38 10.68
N LEU A 75 -3.74 -0.47 9.44
CA LEU A 75 -2.50 -1.18 9.12
C LEU A 75 -1.28 -0.54 9.81
N VAL A 76 -1.20 0.79 9.79
CA VAL A 76 -0.12 1.52 10.47
C VAL A 76 -0.15 1.26 11.96
N GLU A 77 -1.31 1.43 12.59
CA GLU A 77 -1.52 1.24 14.03
C GLU A 77 -1.16 -0.18 14.50
N GLN A 78 -1.66 -1.22 13.80
CA GLN A 78 -1.56 -2.59 14.30
C GLN A 78 -0.33 -3.36 13.82
N VAL A 79 0.28 -2.95 12.71
CA VAL A 79 1.34 -3.74 12.06
C VAL A 79 2.59 -2.91 11.88
N ILE A 80 2.52 -1.79 11.16
CA ILE A 80 3.73 -1.08 10.72
C ILE A 80 4.42 -0.39 11.90
N ALA A 81 3.71 0.45 12.64
CA ALA A 81 4.31 1.20 13.75
C ALA A 81 4.87 0.28 14.85
N PRO A 82 4.16 -0.78 15.31
CA PRO A 82 4.71 -1.72 16.29
C PRO A 82 5.93 -2.49 15.78
N ALA A 83 5.96 -2.89 14.51
CA ALA A 83 7.10 -3.57 13.91
C ALA A 83 8.34 -2.67 13.86
N LEU A 84 8.15 -1.40 13.47
CA LEU A 84 9.23 -0.42 13.43
C LEU A 84 9.75 -0.06 14.83
N ALA A 85 8.86 0.07 15.81
CA ALA A 85 9.23 0.30 17.22
C ALA A 85 10.02 -0.87 17.81
N SER A 86 9.83 -2.08 17.28
CA SER A 86 10.59 -3.29 17.63
C SER A 86 11.82 -3.50 16.74
N GLU A 87 12.31 -2.44 16.07
CA GLU A 87 13.49 -2.44 15.19
C GLU A 87 13.42 -3.41 13.99
N LYS A 88 12.23 -3.90 13.65
CA LYS A 88 12.04 -4.79 12.50
C LYS A 88 12.05 -4.01 11.19
N THR A 89 12.25 -4.74 10.09
CA THR A 89 12.12 -4.20 8.75
C THR A 89 10.72 -4.50 8.21
N VAL A 90 9.97 -3.47 7.86
CA VAL A 90 8.65 -3.59 7.23
C VAL A 90 8.81 -3.52 5.71
N VAL A 91 8.19 -4.45 5.00
CA VAL A 91 8.09 -4.44 3.53
C VAL A 91 6.62 -4.53 3.13
N SER A 92 6.12 -3.50 2.45
CA SER A 92 4.71 -3.41 2.07
C SER A 92 4.49 -3.54 0.56
N ASP A 93 3.52 -4.34 0.15
CA ASP A 93 2.95 -4.31 -1.20
C ASP A 93 1.93 -3.17 -1.29
N ARG A 94 2.32 -2.12 -2.03
CA ARG A 94 1.70 -0.80 -2.12
C ARG A 94 1.70 -0.04 -0.80
N TYR A 95 1.50 1.28 -0.90
CA TYR A 95 1.29 2.18 0.23
C TYR A 95 0.60 3.47 -0.28
N LEU A 96 0.85 4.63 0.34
CA LEU A 96 0.23 5.90 -0.02
C LEU A 96 0.46 6.34 -1.49
N LEU A 97 1.60 5.98 -2.11
CA LEU A 97 1.88 6.34 -3.51
C LEU A 97 0.81 5.81 -4.47
N ALA A 98 0.30 4.60 -4.22
CA ALA A 98 -0.77 4.01 -5.01
C ALA A 98 -2.01 4.92 -5.03
N ASN A 99 -2.45 5.46 -3.88
CA ASN A 99 -3.60 6.37 -3.88
C ASN A 99 -3.34 7.67 -4.63
N VAL A 100 -2.12 8.20 -4.56
CA VAL A 100 -1.75 9.42 -5.32
C VAL A 100 -1.87 9.17 -6.82
N VAL A 101 -1.50 7.98 -7.29
CA VAL A 101 -1.63 7.61 -8.70
C VAL A 101 -3.08 7.30 -9.07
N TYR A 102 -3.71 6.32 -8.40
CA TYR A 102 -5.01 5.79 -8.80
C TYR A 102 -6.16 6.74 -8.50
N GLN A 103 -6.24 7.32 -7.29
CA GLN A 103 -7.34 8.24 -6.96
C GLN A 103 -7.01 9.69 -7.31
N GLY A 104 -5.74 10.09 -7.24
CA GLY A 104 -5.30 11.42 -7.66
C GLY A 104 -5.22 11.56 -9.17
N TYR A 105 -4.09 11.17 -9.77
CA TYR A 105 -3.81 11.39 -11.19
C TYR A 105 -4.81 10.70 -12.13
N ALA A 106 -5.14 9.43 -11.89
CA ALA A 106 -6.07 8.67 -12.74
C ALA A 106 -7.54 8.89 -12.37
N GLY A 107 -7.83 9.05 -11.08
CA GLY A 107 -9.19 9.17 -10.53
C GLY A 107 -9.74 10.60 -10.50
N GLY A 108 -8.92 11.60 -10.82
CA GLY A 108 -9.33 13.00 -10.94
C GLY A 108 -9.51 13.74 -9.62
N LEU A 109 -9.11 13.17 -8.48
CA LEU A 109 -9.05 13.91 -7.23
C LEU A 109 -7.82 14.83 -7.20
N ASP A 110 -7.93 15.94 -6.48
CA ASP A 110 -6.78 16.81 -6.24
C ASP A 110 -5.68 16.07 -5.47
N VAL A 111 -4.49 16.03 -6.04
CA VAL A 111 -3.34 15.28 -5.51
C VAL A 111 -2.90 15.82 -4.15
N ALA A 112 -2.95 17.13 -3.93
CA ALA A 112 -2.59 17.72 -2.65
C ALA A 112 -3.54 17.26 -1.54
N SER A 113 -4.84 17.20 -1.84
CA SER A 113 -5.87 16.68 -0.94
C SER A 113 -5.66 15.19 -0.63
N VAL A 114 -5.37 14.36 -1.64
CA VAL A 114 -5.08 12.92 -1.43
C VAL A 114 -3.87 12.74 -0.50
N ARG A 115 -2.81 13.54 -0.69
CA ARG A 115 -1.62 13.51 0.18
C ARG A 115 -1.92 13.97 1.60
N ALA A 116 -2.72 15.03 1.76
CA ALA A 116 -3.09 15.54 3.08
C ALA A 116 -3.91 14.52 3.89
N VAL A 117 -4.89 13.87 3.26
CA VAL A 117 -5.65 12.78 3.91
C VAL A 117 -4.73 11.58 4.19
N GLY A 118 -3.81 11.28 3.26
CA GLY A 118 -2.77 10.28 3.43
C GLY A 118 -1.92 10.49 4.68
N ALA A 119 -1.39 11.70 4.85
CA ALA A 119 -0.58 12.09 6.00
C ALA A 119 -1.31 11.87 7.33
N ILE A 120 -2.61 12.21 7.39
CA ILE A 120 -3.45 11.94 8.57
C ILE A 120 -3.57 10.43 8.81
N ALA A 121 -3.85 9.66 7.76
CA ALA A 121 -4.02 8.21 7.88
C ALA A 121 -2.74 7.46 8.26
N THR A 122 -1.57 8.04 7.98
CA THR A 122 -0.27 7.41 8.25
C THR A 122 0.48 8.01 9.43
N GLU A 123 -0.06 9.04 10.09
CA GLU A 123 0.69 9.87 11.05
C GLU A 123 2.04 10.33 10.48
N ASP A 124 2.02 10.81 9.23
CA ASP A 124 3.21 11.22 8.46
C ASP A 124 4.27 10.12 8.25
N LEU A 125 3.98 8.86 8.60
CA LEU A 125 4.86 7.74 8.35
C LEU A 125 5.05 7.51 6.86
N VAL A 126 6.29 7.59 6.39
CA VAL A 126 6.65 7.35 5.00
C VAL A 126 7.68 6.22 4.88
N PRO A 127 7.63 5.42 3.80
CA PRO A 127 8.71 4.48 3.49
C PRO A 127 10.04 5.21 3.34
N HIS A 128 11.12 4.58 3.80
CA HIS A 128 12.49 5.03 3.58
C HIS A 128 12.86 4.92 2.09
N CYS A 129 12.28 3.94 1.39
CA CYS A 129 12.37 3.81 -0.04
C CYS A 129 11.09 3.14 -0.60
N THR A 130 10.64 3.67 -1.74
CA THR A 130 9.57 3.07 -2.54
C THR A 130 10.16 2.57 -3.85
N PHE A 131 10.12 1.26 -4.06
CA PHE A 131 10.52 0.64 -5.32
C PHE A 131 9.35 0.67 -6.29
N VAL A 132 9.46 1.41 -7.39
CA VAL A 132 8.46 1.44 -8.45
C VAL A 132 8.93 0.53 -9.57
N LEU A 133 8.22 -0.57 -9.78
CA LEU A 133 8.46 -1.47 -10.90
C LEU A 133 7.70 -0.94 -12.11
N ASP A 134 8.45 -0.61 -13.16
CA ASP A 134 7.93 -0.03 -14.38
C ASP A 134 8.04 -1.01 -15.56
N MET A 135 6.96 -1.09 -16.34
CA MET A 135 6.83 -1.92 -17.53
C MET A 135 5.62 -1.46 -18.32
N SER A 136 5.63 -1.65 -19.65
CA SER A 136 4.44 -1.33 -20.44
C SER A 136 3.26 -2.25 -20.05
N PRO A 137 2.00 -1.75 -20.09
CA PRO A 137 0.82 -2.58 -19.81
C PRO A 137 0.69 -3.80 -20.74
N THR A 138 1.28 -3.73 -21.93
CA THR A 138 1.29 -4.83 -22.92
C THR A 138 2.28 -5.95 -22.60
N GLU A 139 3.32 -5.65 -21.82
CA GLU A 139 4.35 -6.61 -21.41
C GLU A 139 4.07 -7.23 -20.04
N ALA A 140 3.36 -6.51 -19.16
CA ALA A 140 2.92 -6.99 -17.86
C ALA A 140 1.96 -8.20 -18.01
N ARG A 141 2.20 -9.28 -17.27
CA ARG A 141 1.45 -10.55 -17.37
C ARG A 141 1.17 -11.17 -16.01
#